data_AF-A0A349UIS3-F1
#
_entry.id   AF-A0A349UIS3-F1
#
_cell.length_a   1.000
_cell.length_b   1.000
_cell.length_c   1.000
_cell.angle_alpha   90.00
_cell.angle_beta   90.00
_cell.angle_gamma   90.00
#
_symmetry.space_group_name_H-M   'P 1'
#
loop_
_entity.id
_entity.type
_entity.pdbx_description
1 polymer ?
#
loop_
_entity_poly.entity_id
_entity_poly.type
_entity_poly.pdbx_seq_one_letter_code
_entity_poly.pdbx_strand_id
1 'polypeptide(L)' 'EGFGLPVLEAMGAGTPVLCSTAEALVELAAGAAETISPDDPEAWALA' A
#
# COMPACT_ATOMS: atom_id res chain seq x y z
N GLU A 1 -7.05 4.54 5.14
CA GLU A 1 -7.29 5.87 5.73
C GLU A 1 -7.16 6.94 4.68
N GLY A 2 -7.98 7.99 4.75
CA GLY A 2 -8.34 8.85 3.61
C GLY A 2 -7.24 9.67 2.95
N PHE A 3 -6.02 9.70 3.51
CA PHE A 3 -4.88 10.44 2.94
C PHE A 3 -3.63 9.59 2.74
N GLY A 4 -3.64 8.29 3.06
CA GLY A 4 -2.50 7.39 2.82
C GLY A 4 -1.17 7.74 3.50
N LEU A 5 -1.15 8.64 4.49
CA LEU A 5 0.06 9.03 5.23
C LEU A 5 0.89 7.86 5.79
N PRO A 6 0.28 6.76 6.30
CA PRO A 6 1.07 5.63 6.78
C PRO A 6 2.00 5.01 5.72
N VAL A 7 1.65 5.08 4.43
CA VAL A 7 2.51 4.61 3.32
C VAL A 7 3.77 5.47 3.25
N LEU A 8 3.64 6.79 3.27
CA LEU A 8 4.78 7.72 3.21
C LEU A 8 5.69 7.59 4.43
N GLU A 9 5.10 7.41 5.61
CA GLU A 9 5.86 7.24 6.86
C GLU A 9 6.70 5.95 6.81
N ALA A 10 6.11 4.83 6.39
CA ALA A 10 6.83 3.56 6.24
C ALA A 10 7.94 3.64 5.17
N MET A 11 7.65 4.24 4.01
CA MET A 11 8.65 4.44 2.95
C MET A 11 9.79 5.36 3.39
N GLY A 12 9.48 6.45 4.10
CA GLY A 12 10.48 7.36 4.67
C GLY A 12 11.37 6.69 5.72
N ALA A 13 10.85 5.68 6.41
CA ALA A 13 11.60 4.82 7.33
C ALA A 13 12.37 3.69 6.61
N GLY A 14 12.32 3.60 5.28
CA GLY A 14 12.98 2.54 4.51
C GLY A 14 12.32 1.16 4.68
N THR A 15 11.07 1.11 5.10
CA THR A 15 10.32 -0.14 5.30
C THR A 15 9.55 -0.50 4.03
N PRO A 16 9.65 -1.75 3.53
CA PRO A 16 8.81 -2.21 2.43
C PRO A 16 7.33 -2.04 2.74
N VAL A 17 6.55 -1.64 1.74
CA VAL A 17 5.10 -1.41 1.89
C VAL A 17 4.33 -2.36 0.97
N LEU A 18 3.35 -3.02 1.58
CA LEU A 18 2.24 -3.69 0.92
C LEU A 18 0.95 -2.97 1.33
N CYS A 19 0.16 -2.51 0.36
CA CYS A 19 -1.07 -1.77 0.65
C CYS A 19 -2.20 -2.10 -0.33
N SER A 20 -3.42 -1.60 -0.09
CA SER A 20 -4.53 -1.88 -0.98
C SER A 20 -4.51 -0.99 -2.23
N THR A 21 -5.28 -1.35 -3.25
CA THR A 21 -5.50 -0.53 -4.46
C THR A 21 -6.38 0.70 -4.25
N ALA A 22 -6.63 1.12 -3.00
CA ALA A 22 -7.32 2.38 -2.73
C ALA A 22 -6.52 3.56 -3.31
N GLU A 23 -7.21 4.47 -4.02
CA GLU A 23 -6.56 5.52 -4.85
C GLU A 23 -5.51 6.33 -4.08
N ALA A 24 -5.84 6.80 -2.87
CA ALA A 24 -4.91 7.56 -2.04
C ALA A 24 -3.64 6.78 -1.65
N LEU A 25 -3.70 5.45 -1.56
CA LEU A 25 -2.53 4.62 -1.27
C LEU A 25 -1.68 4.40 -2.51
N VAL A 26 -2.32 4.14 -3.66
CA VAL A 26 -1.64 3.95 -4.94
C VAL A 26 -0.90 5.22 -5.38
N GLU A 27 -1.55 6.38 -5.23
CA GLU A 27 -0.96 7.67 -5.58
C GLU A 27 0.31 7.94 -4.77
N LEU A 28 0.26 7.72 -3.45
CA LEU A 28 1.39 7.97 -2.56
C LEU A 28 2.46 6.88 -2.61
N ALA A 29 2.07 5.64 -2.90
CA ALA A 29 3.02 4.57 -3.16
C ALA A 29 3.90 4.85 -4.38
N ALA A 30 3.38 5.62 -5.36
CA ALA A 30 4.11 6.04 -6.56
C ALA A 30 4.84 4.89 -7.28
N GLY A 31 4.26 3.68 -7.27
CA GLY A 31 4.84 2.47 -7.87
C GLY A 31 6.00 1.83 -7.09
N ALA A 32 6.34 2.34 -5.90
CA ALA A 32 7.38 1.77 -5.03
C ALA A 32 6.85 0.73 -4.03
N ALA A 33 5.53 0.66 -3.83
CA ALA A 33 4.86 -0.35 -3.01
C ALA A 33 4.15 -1.39 -3.86
N GLU A 34 4.04 -2.62 -3.35
CA GLU A 34 3.13 -3.61 -3.92
C GLU A 34 1.69 -3.28 -3.51
N THR A 35 0.75 -3.45 -4.44
CA THR A 35 -0.66 -3.12 -4.22
C THR A 35 -1.57 -4.29 -4.54
N ILE A 36 -2.51 -4.59 -3.63
CA ILE A 36 -3.44 -5.72 -3.74
C ILE A 36 -4.88 -5.22 -3.64
N SER A 37 -5.80 -5.84 -4.37
CA SER A 37 -7.23 -5.53 -4.23
C SER A 37 -7.68 -5.72 -2.77
N PRO A 38 -8.41 -4.77 -2.16
CA PRO A 38 -8.92 -4.94 -0.80
C PRO A 38 -9.90 -6.12 -0.68
N ASP A 39 -10.50 -6.53 -1.81
CA ASP A 39 -11.50 -7.60 -1.88
C ASP A 39 -10.91 -8.97 -2.25
N ASP A 40 -9.57 -9.10 -2.32
CA ASP A 40 -8.88 -10.35 -2.67
C ASP A 40 -8.09 -10.93 -1.47
N PRO A 41 -8.78 -11.62 -0.54
CA PRO A 41 -8.14 -12.16 0.66
C PRO A 41 -7.09 -13.23 0.37
N GLU A 42 -7.15 -13.92 -0.79
CA GLU A 42 -6.15 -14.93 -1.16
C GLU A 42 -4.84 -14.27 -1.56
N ALA A 43 -4.89 -13.19 -2.35
CA ALA A 43 -3.71 -12.40 -2.68
C ALA A 43 -3.04 -11.82 -1.41
N TRP A 44 -3.82 -11.30 -0.46
CA TRP A 44 -3.30 -10.81 0.83
C TRP A 44 -2.60 -11.90 1.67
N ALA A 45 -3.04 -13.14 1.57
CA ALA A 45 -2.44 -14.25 2.31
C ALA A 45 -1.13 -14.76 1.69
N LEU A 46 -0.87 -14.46 0.42
CA LEU A 46 0.25 -14.98 -0.36
C LEU A 46 1.39 -13.98 -0.61
N ALA A 47 1.15 -12.69 -0.37
CA ALA A 47 2.13 -11.61 -0.49
C ALA A 47 3.10 -11.56 0.69
#